data_AF-K9KFB4-F1
#
_entry.id   AF-K9KFB4-F1
#
_cell.length_a   1.000
_cell.length_b   1.000
_cell.length_c   1.000
_cell.angle_alpha   90.00
_cell.angle_beta   90.00
_cell.angle_gamma   90.00
#
_symmetry.space_group_name_H-M   'P 1'
#
loop_
_entity.id
_entity.type
_entity.pdbx_description
1 polymer ?
#
loop_
_entity_poly.entity_id
_entity_poly.type
_entity_poly.pdbx_seq_one_letter_code
_entity_poly.pdbx_strand_id
1 'polypeptide(L)' 'SMDNTVRLWDAVKAFEDLETDDFTTATGHINLPENSQELLLGTYMTKSTPVVHLHFTRRNLVLAAGAYSPQ' A
#
# COMPACT_ATOMS: atom_id res chain seq x y z
N SER A 1 -6.34 -0.98 -5.89
CA SER A 1 -7.81 -0.83 -5.89
C SER A 1 -8.22 -0.19 -7.21
N MET A 2 -9.44 -0.44 -7.70
CA MET A 2 -9.99 0.21 -8.91
C MET A 2 -10.88 1.41 -8.56
N ASP A 3 -10.79 1.91 -7.33
CA ASP A 3 -11.57 3.03 -6.78
C ASP A 3 -11.09 4.42 -7.23
N ASN A 4 -10.29 4.48 -8.30
CA ASN A 4 -9.67 5.69 -8.81
C ASN A 4 -8.78 6.43 -7.79
N THR A 5 -8.12 5.70 -6.87
CA THR A 5 -7.12 6.27 -5.95
C THR A 5 -5.76 5.55 -6.02
N VAL A 6 -4.70 6.30 -5.72
CA VAL A 6 -3.40 5.76 -5.30
C VAL A 6 -3.20 6.12 -3.84
N ARG A 7 -2.85 5.14 -3.01
CA ARG A 7 -2.59 5.33 -1.57
C ARG A 7 -1.14 5.00 -1.26
N LEU A 8 -0.51 5.86 -0.49
CA LEU A 8 0.85 5.66 0.01
C LEU A 8 0.76 5.18 1.46
N TRP A 9 1.49 4.13 1.78
CA TRP A 9 1.51 3.52 3.11
C TRP A 9 2.93 3.52 3.67
N ASP A 10 3.06 3.70 4.98
CA ASP A 10 4.33 3.58 5.67
C ASP A 10 4.69 2.10 5.87
N ALA A 11 5.48 1.57 4.94
CA ALA A 11 5.94 0.19 4.99
C ALA A 11 6.94 -0.04 6.14
N VAL A 12 7.77 0.95 6.48
CA VAL A 12 8.79 0.77 7.53
C VAL A 12 8.08 0.55 8.86
N LYS A 13 7.11 1.42 9.18
CA LYS A 13 6.29 1.31 10.39
C LYS A 13 5.45 0.03 10.42
N ALA A 14 4.91 -0.38 9.27
CA ALA A 14 4.11 -1.60 9.18
C ALA A 14 4.91 -2.88 9.50
N PHE A 15 6.23 -2.86 9.31
CA PHE A 15 7.13 -3.98 9.55
C PHE A 15 8.02 -3.81 10.77
N GLU A 16 7.91 -2.68 11.51
CA GLU A 16 8.75 -2.38 12.68
C GLU A 16 8.50 -3.38 13.82
N ASP A 17 7.24 -3.73 14.07
CA ASP A 17 6.83 -4.70 15.10
C ASP A 17 6.93 -6.17 14.65
N LEU A 18 7.34 -6.42 13.40
CA LEU A 18 7.56 -7.76 12.85
C LEU A 18 8.96 -8.26 13.24
N GLU A 19 9.31 -8.16 14.53
CA GLU A 19 10.49 -8.81 15.08
C GLU A 19 10.29 -10.34 15.04
N THR A 20 11.31 -11.03 14.56
CA THR A 20 11.36 -12.46 14.20
C THR A 20 11.11 -13.46 15.34
N ASP A 21 10.75 -13.02 16.54
CA ASP A 21 10.56 -13.90 17.71
C ASP A 21 9.18 -14.60 17.71
N ASP A 22 8.21 -14.03 16.99
CA ASP A 22 6.86 -14.60 16.83
C ASP A 22 6.81 -15.80 15.87
N PHE A 23 7.90 -16.14 15.18
CA PHE A 23 7.95 -17.35 14.33
C PHE A 23 8.00 -18.65 15.16
N THR A 24 8.23 -18.56 16.47
CA THR A 24 8.27 -19.72 17.38
C THR A 24 6.92 -20.06 18.02
N THR A 25 5.88 -19.25 17.83
CA THR A 25 4.52 -19.55 18.32
C THR A 25 3.81 -20.49 17.34
N ALA A 26 3.74 -21.77 17.72
CA ALA A 26 3.30 -22.91 16.92
C ALA A 26 1.79 -22.93 16.52
N THR A 27 1.09 -21.80 16.51
CA THR A 27 -0.36 -21.69 16.22
C THR A 27 -0.69 -21.06 14.85
N GLY A 28 0.32 -20.62 14.09
CA GLY A 28 0.19 -20.26 12.67
C GLY A 28 -0.69 -19.05 12.34
N HIS A 29 -1.12 -18.27 13.32
CA HIS A 29 -1.86 -17.03 13.12
C HIS A 29 -1.13 -15.84 13.75
N ILE A 30 -1.08 -14.73 13.03
CA ILE A 30 -0.50 -13.47 13.48
C ILE A 30 -1.66 -12.51 13.75
N ASN A 31 -1.69 -11.89 14.93
CA ASN A 31 -2.66 -10.84 15.23
C ASN A 31 -2.20 -9.55 14.57
N LEU A 32 -2.93 -9.10 13.55
CA LEU A 32 -2.66 -7.83 12.87
C LEU A 32 -3.38 -6.70 13.62
N PRO A 33 -2.68 -5.63 14.02
CA PRO A 33 -3.33 -4.46 14.62
C PRO A 33 -4.21 -3.74 13.59
N GLU A 34 -5.35 -3.18 14.01
CA GLU A 34 -6.20 -2.32 13.17
C GLU A 34 -5.63 -0.89 13.05
N ASN A 35 -4.38 -0.76 12.60
CA ASN A 35 -3.63 0.52 12.52
C ASN A 35 -3.66 1.17 11.13
N SER A 36 -4.63 0.81 10.28
CA SER A 36 -4.67 1.25 8.87
C SER A 36 -4.64 2.78 8.68
N GLN A 37 -5.29 3.56 9.55
CA GLN A 37 -5.28 5.03 9.45
C GLN A 37 -3.91 5.62 9.79
N GLU A 38 -3.18 4.98 10.70
CA GLU A 38 -1.86 5.43 11.14
C GLU A 38 -0.78 5.14 10.08
N LEU A 39 -0.94 4.03 9.36
CA LEU A 39 -0.05 3.63 8.26
C LEU A 39 -0.30 4.41 6.97
N LEU A 40 -1.46 5.03 6.79
CA LEU A 40 -1.82 5.75 5.56
C LEU A 40 -1.14 7.13 5.53
N LEU A 41 -0.13 7.28 4.67
CA LEU A 41 0.60 8.54 4.47
C LEU A 41 -0.14 9.53 3.57
N GLY A 42 -0.97 9.04 2.65
CA GLY A 42 -1.73 9.90 1.75
C GLY A 42 -2.57 9.17 0.72
N THR A 43 -3.58 9.86 0.20
CA THR A 43 -4.47 9.36 -0.87
C THR A 43 -4.55 10.38 -2.00
N TYR A 44 -4.34 9.92 -3.23
CA TYR A 44 -4.29 10.73 -4.44
C TYR A 44 -5.34 10.26 -5.44
N MET A 45 -6.21 11.16 -5.87
CA MET A 45 -7.23 10.86 -6.88
C MET A 45 -6.62 10.74 -8.27
N THR A 46 -7.03 9.72 -9.02
CA THR A 46 -6.46 9.37 -10.35
C THR A 46 -7.37 9.78 -11.50
N LYS A 47 -8.07 10.92 -11.34
CA LYS A 47 -8.90 11.54 -12.39
C LYS A 47 -9.91 10.57 -13.01
N SER A 48 -10.62 9.83 -12.16
CA SER A 48 -11.63 8.85 -12.56
C SER A 48 -11.12 7.75 -13.49
N THR A 49 -9.80 7.49 -13.49
CA THR A 49 -9.17 6.48 -14.31
C THR A 49 -8.42 5.49 -13.41
N PRO A 50 -8.79 4.20 -13.40
CA PRO A 50 -8.14 3.22 -12.53
C PRO A 50 -6.69 2.99 -12.95
N VAL A 51 -5.79 2.93 -11.96
CA VAL A 51 -4.36 2.65 -12.17
C VAL A 51 -4.15 1.14 -12.30
N VAL A 52 -3.59 0.72 -13.43
CA VAL A 52 -3.30 -0.69 -13.74
C VAL A 52 -1.82 -1.05 -13.53
N HIS A 53 -0.94 -0.05 -13.45
CA HIS A 53 0.48 -0.26 -13.21
C HIS A 53 1.10 0.90 -12.43
N LEU A 54 1.94 0.57 -11.45
CA LEU A 54 2.74 1.52 -10.67
C LEU A 54 4.23 1.16 -10.83
N HIS A 55 5.06 2.17 -11.07
CA HIS A 55 6.51 2.00 -11.17
C HIS A 55 7.24 3.08 -10.39
N PHE A 56 8.16 2.67 -9.51
CA PHE A 56 9.14 3.57 -8.94
C PHE A 56 10.40 3.58 -9.80
N THR A 57 10.82 4.76 -10.23
CA THR A 57 12.15 4.92 -10.83
C THR A 57 13.24 4.73 -9.77
N ARG A 58 14.50 4.60 -10.19
CA ARG A 58 15.66 4.56 -9.28
C ARG A 58 15.86 5.83 -8.44
N ARG A 59 15.12 6.91 -8.71
CA ARG A 59 15.15 8.18 -7.97
C ARG A 59 13.86 8.43 -7.18
N ASN A 60 13.10 7.39 -6.90
CA ASN A 60 11.87 7.46 -6.10
C ASN A 60 10.77 8.35 -6.70
N LEU A 61 10.77 8.53 -8.03
CA LEU A 61 9.61 9.09 -8.75
C LEU A 61 8.61 7.97 -9.05
N VAL A 62 7.35 8.17 -8.68
CA VAL A 62 6.23 7.28 -9.01
C VAL A 62 5.66 7.61 -10.38
N LEU A 63 5.58 6.59 -11.24
CA LEU A 63 4.83 6.62 -12.50
C LEU A 63 3.60 5.74 -12.34
N ALA A 64 2.41 6.31 -12.54
CA ALA A 64 1.13 5.62 -12.47
C ALA A 64 0.48 5.57 -13.86
N ALA A 65 0.30 4.36 -14.41
CA ALA A 65 -0.36 4.17 -15.69
C ALA A 65 -1.84 3.83 -15.46
N GLY A 66 -2.72 4.69 -15.96
CA GLY A 66 -4.17 4.53 -15.89
C GLY A 66 -4.75 3.94 -17.17
N ALA A 67 -5.73 3.04 -17.04
CA ALA A 67 -6.49 2.52 -18.18
C ALA A 67 -7.76 3.37 -18.38
N TYR A 68 -7.65 4.44 -19.18
CA TYR A 68 -8.78 5.31 -19.45
C TYR A 68 -9.91 4.56 -20.15
N SER A 69 -11.12 4.68 -19.60
CA SER A 69 -12.35 4.23 -20.26
C SER A 69 -13.28 5.44 -20.34
N PRO A 70 -13.68 5.88 -21.55
CA PRO A 70 -14.77 6.85 -21.66
C PRO A 70 -16.04 6.20 -21.08
N GLN A 71 -16.72 6.94 -20.21
CA GLN A 71 -18.06 6.58 -19.72
C GLN A 71 -19.12 7.28 -20.55
#